data_AF-V4NVT6-F1
#
_entry.id   AF-V4NVT6-F1
#
_cell.length_a   1.000
_cell.length_b   1.000
_cell.length_c   1.000
_cell.angle_alpha   90.00
_cell.angle_beta   90.00
_cell.angle_gamma   90.00
#
_symmetry.space_group_name_H-M   'P 1'
#
loop_
_entity.id
_entity.type
_entity.pdbx_description
1 polymer ?
#
loop_
_entity_poly.entity_id
_entity_poly.type
_entity_poly.pdbx_seq_one_letter_code
_entity_poly.pdbx_strand_id
1 'polypeptide(L)'
;MSRVRYELDRRDFGVIRFPREKGQTVISLKPVEAALSRALDVNIEARRERLFGPKVSRFSFHGEIIPLKVLGNGDAVLDLSVVDDEARETIMEHLRLSEDFESL
;
A
#
# COMPACT_ATOMS: atom_id res chain seq x y z
N MET A 1 -13.63 1.64 13.30
CA MET A 1 -12.36 0.99 12.93
C MET A 1 -11.25 2.01 13.11
N SER A 2 -10.03 1.60 13.50
CA SER A 2 -8.88 2.53 13.54
C SER A 2 -8.42 2.82 12.11
N ARG A 3 -8.12 4.08 11.81
CA ARG A 3 -7.64 4.49 10.48
C ARG A 3 -6.24 3.94 10.21
N VAL A 4 -5.98 3.59 8.95
CA VAL A 4 -4.66 3.19 8.48
C VAL A 4 -3.83 4.45 8.25
N ARG A 5 -2.75 4.59 9.00
CA ARG A 5 -1.84 5.72 8.87
C ARG A 5 -0.93 5.52 7.66
N TYR A 6 -0.69 6.59 6.91
CA TYR A 6 0.24 6.56 5.80
C TYR A 6 1.06 7.85 5.69
N GLU A 7 2.22 7.74 5.07
CA GLU A 7 3.12 8.84 4.74
C GLU A 7 3.43 8.78 3.24
N LEU A 8 3.41 9.94 2.59
CA LEU A 8 3.95 10.07 1.24
C LEU A 8 5.46 10.31 1.36
N ASP A 9 6.26 9.45 0.74
CA ASP A 9 7.70 9.70 0.69
C ASP A 9 7.95 10.91 -0.23
N ARG A 10 8.39 12.02 0.37
CA ARG A 10 8.67 13.27 -0.36
C ARG A 10 9.96 13.20 -1.16
N ARG A 11 10.80 12.19 -0.93
CA ARG A 11 12.11 12.00 -1.59
C ARG A 11 12.00 10.97 -2.71
N ASP A 12 11.21 9.91 -2.50
CA ASP A 12 10.90 8.90 -3.50
C ASP A 12 9.49 9.12 -4.07
N PHE A 13 9.42 9.86 -5.18
CA PHE A 13 8.16 10.18 -5.86
C PHE A 13 7.38 8.89 -6.16
N GLY A 14 6.17 8.78 -5.62
CA GLY A 14 5.30 7.61 -5.84
C GLY A 14 5.45 6.49 -4.82
N VAL A 15 6.17 6.67 -3.72
CA VAL A 15 6.18 5.68 -2.63
C VAL A 15 5.22 6.10 -1.52
N ILE A 16 4.25 5.24 -1.21
CA ILE A 16 3.35 5.41 -0.06
C ILE A 16 3.77 4.43 1.03
N ARG A 17 4.08 4.94 2.21
CA ARG A 17 4.53 4.15 3.36
C ARG A 17 3.43 4.02 4.39
N PHE A 18 3.23 2.81 4.89
CA PHE A 18 2.36 2.49 6.02
C PHE A 18 3.24 2.11 7.22
N PRO A 19 3.47 3.03 8.17
CA PRO A 19 4.36 2.77 9.28
C PRO A 19 3.74 1.78 10.26
N ARG A 20 4.57 0.87 10.79
CA ARG A 20 4.18 -0.03 11.88
C ARG A 20 3.86 0.77 13.15
N GLU A 21 3.04 0.22 14.02
CA GLU A 21 2.74 0.87 15.30
C GLU A 21 3.94 0.83 16.25
N LYS A 22 3.98 1.78 17.20
CA LYS A 22 5.03 1.84 18.22
C LYS A 22 4.99 0.55 19.05
N GLY A 23 6.14 -0.11 19.15
CA GLY A 23 6.28 -1.39 19.87
C GLY A 23 6.02 -2.63 19.03
N GLN A 24 5.59 -2.50 17.77
CA GLN A 24 5.51 -3.63 16.84
C GLN A 24 6.83 -3.81 16.08
N THR A 25 7.20 -5.06 15.78
CA THR A 25 8.35 -5.35 14.90
C THR A 25 7.98 -5.26 13.43
N VAL A 26 6.72 -5.54 13.08
CA VAL A 26 6.19 -5.54 11.71
C VAL A 26 4.75 -5.06 11.72
N ILE A 27 4.34 -4.33 10.68
CA ILE A 27 2.95 -3.92 10.47
C ILE A 27 2.04 -5.13 10.18
N SER A 28 0.81 -5.10 10.69
CA SER A 28 -0.25 -6.01 10.26
C SER A 28 -0.78 -5.56 8.90
N LEU A 29 -0.64 -6.39 7.87
CA LEU A 29 -1.10 -6.04 6.52
C LEU A 29 -2.62 -6.08 6.37
N LYS A 30 -3.35 -6.92 7.12
CA LYS A 30 -4.80 -7.10 6.92
C LYS A 30 -5.61 -5.79 6.99
N PRO A 31 -5.37 -4.87 7.95
CA PRO A 31 -6.06 -3.57 7.96
C PRO A 31 -5.71 -2.72 6.74
N VAL A 32 -4.45 -2.71 6.33
CA VAL A 32 -3.97 -1.97 5.14
C VAL A 32 -4.63 -2.51 3.88
N GLU A 33 -4.65 -3.84 3.72
CA GLU A 33 -5.28 -4.53 2.62
C GLU A 33 -6.79 -4.22 2.56
N ALA A 34 -7.49 -4.31 3.69
CA ALA A 34 -8.91 -4.04 3.73
C ALA A 34 -9.23 -2.57 3.41
N ALA A 35 -8.41 -1.62 3.88
CA ALA A 35 -8.57 -0.21 3.57
C ALA A 35 -8.30 0.10 2.09
N LEU A 36 -7.22 -0.46 1.52
CA LEU A 36 -6.91 -0.32 0.10
C LEU A 36 -8.01 -0.91 -0.79
N SER A 37 -8.49 -2.11 -0.44
CA SER A 37 -9.57 -2.78 -1.17
C SER A 37 -10.84 -1.93 -1.21
N ARG A 38 -11.23 -1.33 -0.09
CA ARG A 38 -12.41 -0.45 -0.02
C ARG A 38 -12.20 0.89 -0.73
N ALA A 39 -11.06 1.54 -0.50
CA ALA A 39 -10.82 2.88 -1.01
C ALA A 39 -10.61 2.91 -2.52
N LEU A 40 -10.03 1.85 -3.10
CA LEU A 40 -9.73 1.77 -4.54
C LEU A 40 -10.69 0.85 -5.31
N ASP A 41 -11.64 0.22 -4.61
CA ASP A 41 -12.53 -0.83 -5.16
C ASP A 41 -11.76 -1.95 -5.88
N VAL A 42 -10.69 -2.44 -5.24
CA VAL A 42 -9.79 -3.47 -5.80
C VAL A 42 -9.82 -4.77 -5.00
N ASN A 43 -9.56 -5.88 -5.68
CA ASN A 43 -9.27 -7.16 -5.03
C ASN A 43 -7.77 -7.30 -4.78
N ILE A 44 -7.40 -7.64 -3.54
CA ILE A 44 -6.00 -7.87 -3.16
C ILE A 44 -5.72 -9.36 -3.13
N GLU A 45 -4.68 -9.76 -3.84
CA GLU A 45 -4.25 -11.14 -3.98
C GLU A 45 -2.85 -11.35 -3.40
N ALA A 46 -2.63 -12.49 -2.74
CA ALA A 46 -1.31 -12.89 -2.27
C ALA A 46 -0.63 -13.84 -3.27
N ARG A 47 0.34 -13.34 -4.05
CA ARG A 47 1.05 -14.13 -5.07
C ARG A 47 2.54 -14.21 -4.78
N ARG A 48 3.18 -15.33 -5.12
CA ARG A 48 4.65 -15.45 -5.08
C ARG A 48 5.24 -14.76 -6.31
N GLU A 49 6.22 -13.89 -6.11
CA GLU A 49 6.97 -13.26 -7.22
C GLU A 49 8.02 -14.21 -7.85
N ARG A 50 8.44 -15.26 -7.12
CA ARG A 50 9.44 -16.26 -7.56
C ARG A 50 9.05 -17.65 -7.06
N LEU A 51 9.57 -18.71 -7.69
CA LEU A 51 9.22 -20.12 -7.41
C LEU A 51 9.27 -20.49 -5.91
N PHE A 52 10.21 -19.90 -5.16
CA PHE A 52 10.38 -20.12 -3.72
C PHE A 52 10.35 -18.81 -2.89
N GLY A 53 9.89 -17.70 -3.48
CA GLY A 53 9.83 -16.41 -2.81
C GLY A 53 8.65 -16.28 -1.84
N PRO A 54 8.67 -15.26 -0.94
CA PRO A 54 7.53 -14.94 -0.12
C PRO A 54 6.31 -14.57 -0.98
N LYS A 55 5.11 -14.78 -0.45
CA LYS A 55 3.91 -14.20 -1.05
C LYS A 55 3.91 -12.71 -0.77
N VAL A 56 3.58 -11.94 -1.80
CA VAL A 56 3.43 -10.49 -1.75
C VAL A 56 1.96 -10.19 -2.05
N SER A 57 1.36 -9.35 -1.22
CA SER A 57 0.02 -8.83 -1.47
C SER A 57 0.09 -7.81 -2.59
N ARG A 58 -0.82 -7.90 -3.56
CA ARG A 58 -0.82 -7.03 -4.73
C ARG A 58 -2.23 -6.88 -5.28
N PHE A 59 -2.46 -5.85 -6.06
CA PHE A 59 -3.71 -5.65 -6.79
C PHE A 59 -3.43 -5.09 -8.18
N SER A 60 -4.43 -5.15 -9.05
CA SER A 60 -4.39 -4.50 -10.36
C SER A 60 -5.11 -3.16 -10.26
N PHE A 61 -4.52 -2.11 -10.82
CA PHE A 61 -5.15 -0.80 -10.91
C PHE A 61 -4.77 -0.18 -12.25
N HIS A 62 -5.76 0.21 -13.06
CA HIS A 62 -5.52 0.77 -14.40
C HIS A 62 -4.63 -0.12 -15.31
N GLY A 63 -4.67 -1.44 -15.14
CA GLY A 63 -3.85 -2.40 -15.89
C GLY A 63 -2.45 -2.66 -15.31
N GLU A 64 -2.02 -1.88 -14.32
CA GLU A 64 -0.75 -2.05 -13.63
C GLU A 64 -0.87 -2.95 -12.40
N ILE A 65 0.15 -3.77 -12.15
CA ILE A 65 0.21 -4.62 -10.95
C ILE A 65 1.00 -3.88 -9.87
N ILE A 66 0.31 -3.54 -8.79
CA ILE A 66 0.87 -2.74 -7.70
C ILE A 66 1.11 -3.64 -6.48
N PRO A 67 2.37 -3.85 -6.07
CA PRO A 67 2.71 -4.68 -4.91
C PRO A 67 2.69 -3.86 -3.61
N LEU A 68 2.16 -4.48 -2.55
CA LEU A 68 2.27 -4.05 -1.17
C LEU A 68 3.37 -4.86 -0.49
N LYS A 69 4.53 -4.26 -0.28
CA LYS A 69 5.74 -4.94 0.24
C LYS A 69 6.01 -4.53 1.68
N VAL A 70 6.48 -5.48 2.49
CA VAL A 70 7.01 -5.18 3.83
C VAL A 70 8.52 -4.98 3.73
N LEU A 71 9.00 -3.84 4.22
CA LEU A 71 10.41 -3.49 4.28
C LEU A 71 11.10 -4.16 5.48
N GLY A 72 12.44 -4.21 5.45
CA GLY A 72 13.24 -4.79 6.53
C GLY A 72 13.11 -4.07 7.88
N ASN A 73 12.62 -2.82 7.89
CA ASN A 73 12.32 -2.06 9.11
C ASN A 73 10.92 -2.33 9.70
N GLY A 74 10.14 -3.20 9.03
CA GLY A 74 8.82 -3.63 9.46
C GLY A 74 7.64 -2.81 8.90
N ASP A 75 7.90 -1.77 8.13
CA ASP A 75 6.83 -0.96 7.51
C ASP A 75 6.37 -1.58 6.20
N ALA A 76 5.14 -1.25 5.78
CA ALA A 76 4.66 -1.62 4.46
C ALA A 76 4.81 -0.45 3.49
N VAL A 77 5.01 -0.76 2.21
CA VAL A 77 5.14 0.21 1.13
C VAL A 77 4.28 -0.23 -0.05
N LEU A 78 3.53 0.74 -0.58
CA LEU A 78 2.95 0.70 -1.91
C LEU A 78 3.87 1.50 -2.84
N ASP A 79 4.52 0.80 -3.77
CA ASP A 79 5.45 1.41 -4.72
C ASP A 79 4.72 1.72 -6.03
N LEU A 80 4.48 3.01 -6.27
CA LEU A 80 3.84 3.57 -7.46
C LEU A 80 4.86 4.19 -8.42
N SER A 81 6.17 3.96 -8.23
CA SER A 81 7.22 4.57 -9.06
C SER A 81 7.16 4.13 -10.53
N VAL A 82 6.62 2.94 -10.79
CA VAL A 82 6.46 2.36 -12.13
C VAL A 82 5.04 2.52 -12.69
N VAL A 83 4.13 3.08 -11.89
CA VAL A 83 2.74 3.32 -12.28
C VAL A 83 2.67 4.65 -13.02
N ASP A 84 1.84 4.72 -14.06
CA ASP A 84 1.62 5.97 -14.79
C ASP A 84 1.10 7.10 -13.88
N ASP A 85 1.28 8.34 -14.35
CA ASP A 85 1.00 9.53 -13.55
C ASP A 85 -0.49 9.66 -13.18
N GLU A 86 -1.39 9.27 -14.06
CA GLU A 86 -2.84 9.35 -13.88
C GLU A 86 -3.31 8.35 -12.81
N ALA A 87 -2.90 7.09 -12.91
CA ALA A 87 -3.20 6.05 -11.94
C ALA A 87 -2.58 6.36 -10.58
N ARG A 88 -1.36 6.91 -10.55
CA ARG A 88 -0.72 7.35 -9.31
C ARG A 88 -1.48 8.49 -8.64
N GLU A 89 -1.87 9.52 -9.39
CA GLU A 89 -2.67 10.63 -8.88
C GLU A 89 -4.02 10.15 -8.35
N THR A 90 -4.69 9.28 -9.12
CA THR A 90 -5.97 8.68 -8.75
C THR A 90 -5.87 7.91 -7.43
N ILE A 91 -4.84 7.07 -7.25
CA ILE A 91 -4.63 6.32 -6.00
C ILE A 91 -4.42 7.29 -4.84
N MET A 92 -3.58 8.30 -5.00
CA MET A 92 -3.31 9.29 -3.95
C MET A 92 -4.57 10.06 -3.57
N GLU A 93 -5.42 10.43 -4.52
CA GLU A 93 -6.67 11.12 -4.27
C GLU A 93 -7.64 10.24 -3.46
N HIS A 94 -7.81 8.97 -3.85
CA HIS A 94 -8.67 8.03 -3.11
C HIS A 94 -8.18 7.81 -1.67
N LEU A 95 -6.87 7.70 -1.45
CA LEU A 95 -6.29 7.58 -0.11
C LEU A 95 -6.49 8.86 0.73
N ARG A 96 -6.48 10.04 0.11
CA ARG A 96 -6.73 11.32 0.80
C ARG A 96 -8.20 11.51 1.18
N LEU A 97 -9.12 11.07 0.32
CA LEU A 97 -10.56 11.25 0.50
C LEU A 97 -11.21 10.15 1.33
N SER A 98 -10.60 8.98 1.42
CA SER A 98 -11.16 7.84 2.15
C SER A 98 -11.09 8.01 3.67
N GLU A 99 -12.20 7.72 4.35
CA GLU A 99 -12.28 7.72 5.81
C GLU A 99 -11.48 6.59 6.48
N ASP A 100 -11.01 5.62 5.70
CA ASP A 100 -10.19 4.49 6.18
C ASP A 100 -8.73 4.89 6.42
N PHE A 101 -8.29 6.04 5.90
CA PHE A 101 -6.89 6.46 5.94
C PHE A 101 -6.68 7.76 6.73
N GLU A 102 -5.48 7.91 7.27
CA GLU A 102 -5.02 9.10 7.96
C GLU A 102 -3.59 9.43 7.48
N SER A 103 -3.42 10.62 6.89
CA SER A 103 -2.08 11.11 6.52
C SER A 103 -1.34 11.56 7.77
N LEU A 104 -0.08 11.15 7.89
CA LEU A 104 0.88 11.66 8.87
C LEU A 104 1.66 12.88 8.36
#